data_AF-A0A9W8J8L7-F1
#
_entry.id   AF-A0A9W8J8L7-F1
#
_cell.length_a   1.000
_cell.length_b   1.000
_cell.length_c   1.000
_cell.angle_alpha   90.00
_cell.angle_beta   90.00
_cell.angle_gamma   90.00
#
_symmetry.space_group_name_H-M   'P 1'
#
loop_
_entity.id
_entity.type
_entity.pdbx_description
1 polymer ?
#
loop_
_entity_poly.entity_id
_entity_poly.type
_entity_poly.pdbx_seq_one_letter_code
_entity_poly.pdbx_strand_id
1 'polypeptide(L)'
;MKKVYEPLGKKVVVEPLYFKRKELDAHAVLSMMAISSSESAPLYMQIILSILRQLGETYDFQTFMSLLEKEKTKFNPAQLSGLEQRMSLLMSFLEPNTPSKSKAPFKKISQQNRFAAGQLTIIDLSDPFLDEGAACGLFDIMIRLFVRAEVNTGKVLVVDEAHKYLSPGKASSGLTKTLLRLIRQQRHLSMRILISTQEPTVVPPVLLDLCSVTILHRFTSPSWWAHLIQHVSADFSKSDAFDHVVRLQTGHALVLAPAGLGVFDDEIFPADSASWNKTDGGWDDTGAGKDNTDEGSGATEAARDDTDVGRTVKTVGHIGRRYLIMKTRRRVTTDGGASILAVGDA
;
A
#
# COMPACT_ATOMS: atom_id res chain seq x y z
N MET A 1 11.23 19.61 -12.21
CA MET A 1 9.88 19.24 -11.73
C MET A 1 8.75 20.17 -12.17
N LYS A 2 8.81 21.50 -12.02
CA LYS A 2 7.67 22.37 -12.46
C LYS A 2 7.25 22.18 -13.92
N LYS A 3 8.22 22.07 -14.84
CA LYS A 3 7.97 21.79 -16.27
C LYS A 3 7.29 20.42 -16.52
N VAL A 4 7.62 19.41 -15.72
CA VAL A 4 7.08 18.04 -15.83
C VAL A 4 5.57 18.03 -15.58
N TYR A 5 5.10 18.80 -14.60
CA TYR A 5 3.68 18.88 -14.23
C TYR A 5 2.91 20.02 -14.92
N GLU A 6 3.60 20.87 -15.68
CA GLU A 6 2.99 22.00 -16.39
C GLU A 6 1.83 21.60 -17.33
N PRO A 7 1.89 20.48 -18.08
CA PRO A 7 0.79 20.04 -18.94
C PRO A 7 -0.53 19.75 -18.21
N LEU A 8 -0.49 19.47 -16.90
CA LEU A 8 -1.68 19.23 -16.08
C LEU A 8 -2.45 20.52 -15.74
N GLY A 9 -1.90 21.68 -16.13
CA GLY A 9 -2.52 22.98 -16.03
C GLY A 9 -2.65 23.49 -14.60
N LYS A 10 -3.56 24.46 -14.41
CA LYS A 10 -3.70 25.21 -13.14
C LYS A 10 -4.31 24.42 -11.99
N LYS A 11 -4.77 23.19 -12.23
CA LYS A 11 -5.36 22.31 -11.21
C LYS A 11 -4.29 21.63 -10.34
N VAL A 12 -3.03 21.63 -10.79
CA VAL A 12 -1.89 21.08 -10.06
C VAL A 12 -1.02 22.22 -9.56
N VAL A 13 -0.73 22.22 -8.25
CA VAL A 13 0.17 23.18 -7.62
C VAL A 13 1.47 22.46 -7.29
N VAL A 14 2.58 22.94 -7.84
CA VAL A 14 3.91 22.37 -7.64
C VAL A 14 4.72 23.27 -6.71
N GLU A 15 5.03 22.74 -5.53
CA GLU A 15 5.84 23.41 -4.51
C GLU A 15 7.11 22.58 -4.21
N PRO A 16 8.23 23.24 -3.83
CA PRO A 16 9.40 22.52 -3.36
C PRO A 16 9.07 21.74 -2.08
N LEU A 17 9.66 20.55 -1.94
CA LEU A 17 9.49 19.72 -0.75
C LEU A 17 10.36 20.26 0.38
N TYR A 18 9.76 21.07 1.26
CA TYR A 18 10.40 21.51 2.49
C TYR A 18 9.66 21.01 3.73
N PHE A 19 10.42 20.72 4.77
CA PHE A 19 9.96 20.40 6.11
C PHE A 19 10.05 21.61 7.01
N LYS A 20 9.01 21.79 7.84
CA LYS A 20 9.11 22.68 9.00
C LYS A 20 9.94 21.99 10.07
N ARG A 21 10.71 22.75 10.85
CA ARG A 21 11.49 22.17 11.96
C ARG A 21 10.64 21.37 12.96
N LYS A 22 9.40 21.81 13.18
CA LYS A 22 8.42 21.10 14.03
C LYS A 22 7.88 19.79 13.45
N GLU A 23 8.06 19.56 12.15
CA GLU A 23 7.65 18.33 11.47
C GLU A 23 8.74 17.24 11.53
N LEU A 24 9.98 17.64 11.79
CA LEU A 24 11.10 16.70 12.00
C LEU A 24 11.11 16.26 13.45
N ASP A 25 10.63 15.05 13.73
CA ASP A 25 10.76 14.41 15.04
C ASP A 25 12.09 13.65 15.17
N ALA A 26 12.37 13.11 16.37
CA ALA A 26 13.55 12.29 16.65
C ALA A 26 13.74 11.16 15.63
N HIS A 27 12.65 10.52 15.21
CA HIS A 27 12.71 9.42 14.24
C HIS A 27 12.93 9.93 12.81
N ALA A 28 12.53 11.16 12.45
CA ALA A 28 12.84 11.78 11.16
C ALA A 28 14.34 12.05 11.05
N VAL A 29 14.93 12.58 12.12
CA VAL A 29 16.39 12.72 12.21
C VAL A 29 17.05 11.35 12.12
N LEU A 30 16.59 10.36 12.88
CA LEU A 30 17.17 9.01 12.82
C LEU A 30 17.07 8.40 11.41
N SER A 31 15.91 8.49 10.76
CA SER A 31 15.68 7.97 9.40
C SER A 31 16.62 8.61 8.38
N MET A 32 17.01 9.87 8.55
CA MET A 32 17.93 10.58 7.64
C MET A 32 19.41 10.34 7.98
N MET A 33 19.73 10.13 9.26
CA MET A 33 21.11 9.88 9.73
C MET A 33 21.53 8.40 9.60
N ALA A 34 20.57 7.46 9.70
CA ALA A 34 20.82 6.02 9.61
C ALA A 34 20.91 5.49 8.17
N ILE A 35 20.79 6.37 7.18
CA ILE A 35 20.93 6.02 5.78
C ILE A 35 22.39 5.65 5.55
N SER A 36 22.69 4.38 5.32
CA SER A 36 24.03 3.92 4.93
C SER A 36 23.97 3.01 3.73
N SER A 37 24.92 3.19 2.82
CA SER A 37 25.27 2.19 1.80
C SER A 37 26.15 1.07 2.37
N SER A 38 26.68 1.23 3.59
CA SER A 38 27.54 0.27 4.28
C SER A 38 26.76 -0.72 5.16
N GLU A 39 27.32 -1.92 5.33
CA GLU A 39 26.78 -2.95 6.21
C GLU A 39 26.82 -2.58 7.71
N SER A 40 27.72 -1.71 8.16
CA SER A 40 27.79 -1.29 9.55
C SER A 40 27.16 0.09 9.76
N ALA A 41 26.53 0.27 10.92
CA ALA A 41 25.99 1.57 11.34
C ALA A 41 27.14 2.58 11.48
N PRO A 42 26.98 3.82 10.97
CA PRO A 42 28.02 4.83 11.07
C PRO A 42 28.44 5.11 12.51
N LEU A 43 29.73 5.35 12.74
CA LEU A 43 30.30 5.53 14.07
C LEU A 43 29.72 6.73 14.85
N TYR A 44 29.14 7.73 14.18
CA TYR A 44 28.47 8.86 14.83
C TYR A 44 27.08 8.51 15.39
N MET A 45 26.47 7.40 14.94
CA MET A 45 25.08 7.06 15.29
C MET A 45 24.88 6.82 16.79
N GLN A 46 25.88 6.32 17.50
CA GLN A 46 25.79 6.12 18.95
C GLN A 46 25.56 7.44 19.69
N ILE A 47 26.22 8.52 19.24
CA ILE A 47 26.09 9.85 19.84
C ILE A 47 24.72 10.43 19.49
N ILE A 48 24.28 10.29 18.23
CA ILE A 48 22.93 10.71 17.82
C ILE A 48 21.87 10.02 18.68
N LEU A 49 21.96 8.70 18.84
CA LEU A 49 21.03 7.93 19.67
C LEU A 49 21.08 8.35 21.15
N SER A 50 22.26 8.69 21.68
CA SER A 50 22.42 9.21 23.04
C SER A 50 21.67 10.54 23.22
N ILE A 51 21.88 11.49 22.30
CA ILE A 51 21.19 12.79 22.32
C ILE A 51 19.67 12.60 22.21
N LEU A 52 19.22 11.77 21.26
CA LEU A 52 17.78 11.50 21.07
C LEU A 52 17.15 10.84 22.31
N ARG A 53 17.86 9.93 22.97
CA ARG A 53 17.41 9.31 24.22
C ARG A 53 17.33 10.30 25.38
N GLN A 54 18.28 11.23 25.46
CA GLN A 54 18.27 12.30 26.46
C GLN A 54 17.08 13.25 26.25
N LEU A 55 16.77 13.58 25.00
CA LEU A 55 15.64 14.47 24.68
C LEU A 55 14.28 13.78 24.86
N GLY A 56 14.20 12.48 24.58
CA GLY A 56 13.01 11.67 24.79
C GLY A 56 11.74 12.28 24.17
N GLU A 57 10.67 12.35 24.96
CA GLU A 57 9.38 12.91 24.54
C GLU A 57 9.40 14.44 24.39
N THR A 58 10.34 15.12 25.04
CA THR A 58 10.53 16.58 24.96
C THR A 58 11.41 17.00 23.78
N TYR A 59 11.51 16.15 22.76
CA TYR A 59 12.33 16.40 21.58
C TYR A 59 11.97 17.73 20.91
N ASP A 60 12.98 18.56 20.70
CA ASP A 60 12.94 19.77 19.89
C ASP A 60 14.16 19.80 18.96
N PHE A 61 13.93 20.17 17.70
CA PHE A 61 14.96 20.16 16.67
C PHE A 61 16.11 21.14 16.98
N GLN A 62 15.79 22.32 17.52
CA GLN A 62 16.82 23.32 17.82
C GLN A 62 17.70 22.86 19.00
N THR A 63 17.07 22.30 20.02
CA THR A 63 17.76 21.73 21.18
C THR A 63 18.65 20.56 20.77
N PHE A 64 18.16 19.68 19.90
CA PHE A 64 18.95 18.61 19.29
C PHE A 64 20.20 19.15 18.58
N MET A 65 20.03 20.17 17.72
CA MET A 65 21.16 20.80 17.02
C MET A 65 22.19 21.38 18.00
N SER A 66 21.74 22.06 19.06
CA SER A 66 22.65 22.63 20.07
C SER A 66 23.42 21.57 20.87
N LEU A 67 22.81 20.42 21.17
CA LEU A 67 23.50 19.29 21.80
C LEU A 67 24.48 18.62 20.84
N LEU A 68 24.09 18.46 19.57
CA LEU A 68 24.94 17.88 18.54
C LEU A 68 26.23 18.68 18.35
N GLU A 69 26.14 20.01 18.27
CA GLU A 69 27.33 20.86 18.15
C GLU A 69 28.28 20.75 19.34
N LYS A 70 27.75 20.56 20.57
CA LYS A 70 28.59 20.31 21.75
C LYS A 70 29.34 18.98 21.63
N GLU A 71 28.64 17.94 21.20
CA GLU A 71 29.20 16.60 21.08
C GLU A 71 30.18 16.43 19.91
N LYS A 72 30.08 17.25 18.84
CA LYS A 72 31.01 17.23 17.69
C LYS A 72 32.48 17.38 18.10
N THR A 73 32.76 18.05 19.22
CA THR A 73 34.13 18.18 19.77
C THR A 73 34.79 16.84 20.10
N LYS A 74 34.00 15.78 20.30
CA LYS A 74 34.47 14.43 20.63
C LYS A 74 34.62 13.52 19.41
N PHE A 75 34.28 14.00 18.22
CA PHE A 75 34.26 13.16 17.02
C PHE A 75 35.65 13.09 16.40
N ASN A 76 35.98 11.92 15.85
CA ASN A 76 37.11 11.81 14.95
C ASN A 76 36.79 12.43 13.56
N PRO A 77 37.80 12.75 12.73
CA PRO A 77 37.57 13.40 11.43
C PRO A 77 36.64 12.62 10.48
N ALA A 78 36.68 11.28 10.51
CA ALA A 78 35.82 10.44 9.67
C ALA A 78 34.35 10.49 10.12
N GLN A 79 34.10 10.49 11.44
CA GLN A 79 32.76 10.66 12.02
C GLN A 79 32.18 12.03 11.70
N LEU A 80 32.99 13.10 11.77
CA LEU A 80 32.58 14.46 11.42
C LEU A 80 32.17 14.54 9.96
N SER A 81 33.03 14.09 9.04
CA SER A 81 32.76 14.13 7.60
C SER A 81 31.47 13.39 7.24
N GLY A 82 31.28 12.17 7.75
CA GLY A 82 30.06 11.39 7.51
C GLY A 82 28.80 12.05 8.10
N LEU A 83 28.90 12.66 9.29
CA LEU A 83 27.79 13.38 9.91
C LEU A 83 27.44 14.65 9.11
N GLU A 84 28.44 15.44 8.71
CA GLU A 84 28.25 16.68 7.96
C GLU A 84 27.55 16.45 6.62
N GLN A 85 27.92 15.38 5.90
CA GLN A 85 27.22 14.98 4.68
C GLN A 85 25.73 14.71 4.92
N ARG A 86 25.39 13.93 5.96
CA ARG A 86 23.99 13.62 6.30
C ARG A 86 23.23 14.82 6.82
N MET A 87 23.88 15.66 7.62
CA MET A 87 23.29 16.91 8.10
C MET A 87 23.03 17.88 6.95
N SER A 88 23.93 17.98 5.98
CA SER A 88 23.73 18.79 4.77
C SER A 88 22.49 18.35 4.00
N LEU A 89 22.31 17.03 3.82
CA LEU A 89 21.11 16.47 3.20
C LEU A 89 19.84 16.78 4.00
N LEU A 90 19.84 16.59 5.32
CA LEU A 90 18.68 16.93 6.16
C LEU A 90 18.34 18.42 6.06
N MET A 91 19.35 19.28 6.09
CA MET A 91 19.21 20.72 6.05
C MET A 91 18.73 21.22 4.68
N SER A 92 19.05 20.55 3.58
CA SER A 92 18.59 20.94 2.24
C SER A 92 17.07 20.80 2.07
N PHE A 93 16.44 19.93 2.85
CA PHE A 93 14.99 19.76 2.90
C PHE A 93 14.29 20.61 3.96
N LEU A 94 15.00 21.43 4.74
CA LEU A 94 14.36 22.36 5.68
C LEU A 94 13.91 23.63 4.97
N GLU A 95 12.80 24.21 5.44
CA GLU A 95 12.38 25.54 4.98
C GLU A 95 13.51 26.55 5.20
N PRO A 96 13.91 27.32 4.16
CA PRO A 96 14.94 28.34 4.31
C PRO A 96 14.47 29.38 5.33
N ASN A 97 15.37 29.75 6.25
CA ASN A 97 15.14 30.87 7.16
C ASN A 97 15.01 32.12 6.30
N THR A 98 13.79 32.60 6.07
CA THR A 98 13.58 33.89 5.43
C THR A 98 13.79 34.98 6.49
N PRO A 99 14.89 35.74 6.48
CA PRO A 99 14.87 37.02 7.17
C PRO A 99 13.79 37.86 6.50
N SER A 100 12.88 38.41 7.32
CA SER A 100 11.68 39.15 6.95
C SER A 100 11.91 40.45 6.14
N LYS A 101 13.04 40.61 5.44
CA LYS A 101 13.49 41.89 4.86
C LYS A 101 13.84 41.89 3.37
N SER A 102 13.74 40.79 2.62
CA SER A 102 13.95 40.84 1.16
C SER A 102 12.63 41.14 0.43
N LYS A 103 12.57 42.30 -0.23
CA LYS A 103 11.48 42.76 -1.12
C LYS A 103 11.40 41.97 -2.45
N ALA A 104 11.82 40.71 -2.46
CA ALA A 104 11.64 39.83 -3.61
C ALA A 104 10.39 38.97 -3.37
N PRO A 105 9.47 38.84 -4.34
CA PRO A 105 8.28 38.03 -4.17
C PRO A 105 8.66 36.55 -4.32
N PHE A 106 9.42 36.01 -3.37
CA PHE A 106 9.30 34.58 -3.08
C PHE A 106 7.89 34.42 -2.52
N LYS A 107 6.98 34.07 -3.45
CA LYS A 107 5.59 33.69 -3.19
C LYS A 107 5.59 32.91 -1.89
N LYS A 108 5.00 33.49 -0.82
CA LYS A 108 4.80 32.81 0.47
C LYS A 108 4.44 31.36 0.13
N ILE A 109 5.31 30.41 0.45
CA ILE A 109 4.97 28.98 0.34
C ILE A 109 3.63 28.90 1.06
N SER A 110 2.61 28.48 0.30
CA SER A 110 1.25 28.63 0.76
C SER A 110 1.16 27.92 2.12
N GLN A 111 0.62 28.59 3.14
CA GLN A 111 0.45 27.97 4.46
C GLN A 111 -0.62 26.86 4.44
N GLN A 112 -0.95 26.33 3.27
CA GLN A 112 -1.87 25.22 3.14
C GLN A 112 -1.26 23.98 3.77
N ASN A 113 -2.08 23.29 4.54
CA ASN A 113 -1.69 22.00 5.09
C ASN A 113 -1.40 21.05 3.93
N ARG A 114 -0.26 20.35 4.00
CA ARG A 114 0.18 19.38 2.98
C ARG A 114 -0.88 18.30 2.70
N PHE A 115 -1.73 18.02 3.69
CA PHE A 115 -2.79 17.03 3.63
C PHE A 115 -4.11 17.64 4.08
N ALA A 116 -5.16 17.47 3.29
CA ALA A 116 -6.51 17.92 3.58
C ALA A 116 -7.54 16.97 2.94
N ALA A 117 -8.79 17.02 3.42
CA ALA A 117 -9.89 16.26 2.82
C ALA A 117 -10.11 16.68 1.36
N GLY A 118 -10.33 15.69 0.48
CA GLY A 118 -10.57 15.94 -0.95
C GLY A 118 -9.34 16.38 -1.76
N GLN A 119 -8.15 16.34 -1.15
CA GLN A 119 -6.89 16.72 -1.81
C GLN A 119 -6.09 15.47 -2.22
N LEU A 120 -5.58 15.47 -3.45
CA LEU A 120 -4.52 14.56 -3.89
C LEU A 120 -3.17 15.24 -3.71
N THR A 121 -2.34 14.71 -2.81
CA THR A 121 -0.98 15.20 -2.60
C THR A 121 0.01 14.19 -3.19
N ILE A 122 0.76 14.62 -4.19
CA ILE A 122 1.82 13.83 -4.82
C ILE A 122 3.15 14.25 -4.21
N ILE A 123 3.87 13.31 -3.62
CA ILE A 123 5.25 13.51 -3.19
C ILE A 123 6.15 12.91 -4.27
N ASP A 124 6.80 13.79 -5.01
CA ASP A 124 7.70 13.39 -6.08
C ASP A 124 9.13 13.25 -5.54
N LEU A 125 9.64 12.01 -5.53
CA LEU A 125 10.99 11.65 -5.13
C LEU A 125 11.84 11.16 -6.31
N SER A 126 11.47 11.51 -7.54
CA SER A 126 12.16 11.07 -8.77
C SER A 126 13.41 11.91 -9.10
N ASP A 127 13.97 12.63 -8.12
CA ASP A 127 15.17 13.43 -8.33
C ASP A 127 16.37 12.50 -8.62
N PRO A 128 17.03 12.62 -9.79
CA PRO A 128 18.15 11.75 -10.16
C PRO A 128 19.36 11.87 -9.23
N PHE A 129 19.42 12.91 -8.40
CA PHE A 129 20.49 13.11 -7.42
C PHE A 129 20.16 12.57 -6.03
N LEU A 130 18.96 12.00 -5.82
CA LEU A 130 18.63 11.29 -4.60
C LEU A 130 18.98 9.81 -4.74
N ASP A 131 19.79 9.31 -3.80
CA ASP A 131 20.02 7.88 -3.67
C ASP A 131 18.79 7.16 -3.09
N GLU A 132 18.71 5.84 -3.29
CA GLU A 132 17.59 5.01 -2.81
C GLU A 132 17.37 5.16 -1.31
N GLY A 133 18.47 5.29 -0.55
CA GLY A 133 18.45 5.46 0.89
C GLY A 133 17.78 6.77 1.34
N ALA A 134 18.18 7.90 0.74
CA ALA A 134 17.58 9.23 0.93
C ALA A 134 16.11 9.24 0.57
N ALA A 135 15.76 8.66 -0.58
CA ALA A 135 14.37 8.54 -0.99
C ALA A 135 13.55 7.73 0.02
N CYS A 136 14.05 6.59 0.50
CA CYS A 136 13.39 5.80 1.56
C CYS A 136 13.21 6.58 2.86
N GLY A 137 14.24 7.33 3.29
CA GLY A 137 14.18 8.16 4.50
C GLY A 137 13.13 9.27 4.39
N LEU A 138 13.09 10.00 3.28
CA LEU A 138 12.10 11.04 3.00
C LEU A 138 10.69 10.45 2.95
N PHE A 139 10.53 9.30 2.32
CA PHE A 139 9.26 8.60 2.21
C PHE A 139 8.73 8.19 3.60
N ASP A 140 9.59 7.65 4.47
CA ASP A 140 9.22 7.30 5.84
C ASP A 140 8.80 8.54 6.66
N ILE A 141 9.47 9.69 6.50
CA ILE A 141 9.05 10.95 7.13
C ILE A 141 7.66 11.37 6.61
N MET A 142 7.45 11.35 5.29
CA MET A 142 6.17 11.72 4.68
C MET A 142 5.01 10.86 5.16
N ILE A 143 5.23 9.54 5.23
CA ILE A 143 4.25 8.60 5.75
C ILE A 143 3.88 8.97 7.19
N ARG A 144 4.87 9.25 8.05
CA ARG A 144 4.61 9.59 9.45
C ARG A 144 3.85 10.89 9.59
N LEU A 145 4.18 11.91 8.78
CA LEU A 145 3.41 13.15 8.72
C LEU A 145 1.97 12.90 8.25
N PHE A 146 1.78 12.06 7.23
CA PHE A 146 0.45 11.74 6.70
C PHE A 146 -0.41 10.96 7.69
N VAL A 147 0.18 10.00 8.40
CA VAL A 147 -0.49 9.22 9.44
C VAL A 147 -0.96 10.13 10.58
N ARG A 148 -0.13 11.10 11.00
CA ARG A 148 -0.48 12.07 12.06
C ARG A 148 -1.44 13.17 11.63
N ALA A 149 -1.53 13.46 10.33
CA ALA A 149 -2.36 14.57 9.83
C ALA A 149 -3.84 14.35 10.17
N GLU A 150 -4.49 15.38 10.72
CA GLU A 150 -5.94 15.37 10.97
C GLU A 150 -6.66 15.89 9.73
N VAL A 151 -7.35 15.00 9.02
CA VAL A 151 -8.06 15.33 7.77
C VAL A 151 -9.57 15.12 7.85
N ASN A 152 -10.12 14.75 9.01
CA ASN A 152 -11.56 14.52 9.25
C ASN A 152 -12.23 13.55 8.25
N THR A 153 -11.43 12.67 7.63
CA THR A 153 -11.89 11.65 6.68
C THR A 153 -10.88 10.50 6.66
N GLY A 154 -11.23 9.41 5.96
CA GLY A 154 -10.32 8.30 5.72
C GLY A 154 -9.15 8.71 4.83
N LYS A 155 -8.00 8.06 5.03
CA LYS A 155 -6.77 8.32 4.28
C LYS A 155 -6.52 7.23 3.24
N VAL A 156 -5.95 7.60 2.10
CA VAL A 156 -5.46 6.64 1.11
C VAL A 156 -3.99 6.92 0.85
N LEU A 157 -3.12 6.00 1.23
CA LEU A 157 -1.70 6.03 0.93
C LEU A 157 -1.45 5.22 -0.34
N VAL A 158 -0.90 5.85 -1.37
CA VAL A 158 -0.50 5.17 -2.61
C VAL A 158 1.02 5.13 -2.67
N VAL A 159 1.57 3.93 -2.79
CA VAL A 159 2.99 3.68 -3.00
C VAL A 159 3.16 3.25 -4.46
N ASP A 160 3.62 4.17 -5.30
CA ASP A 160 3.89 3.86 -6.70
C ASP A 160 5.33 3.40 -6.89
N GLU A 161 5.57 2.63 -7.96
CA GLU A 161 6.90 2.11 -8.31
C GLU A 161 7.59 1.40 -7.12
N ALA A 162 6.83 0.63 -6.34
CA ALA A 162 7.27 0.12 -5.05
C ALA A 162 8.53 -0.75 -5.11
N HIS A 163 8.84 -1.34 -6.27
CA HIS A 163 10.10 -2.07 -6.47
C HIS A 163 11.35 -1.21 -6.25
N LYS A 164 11.28 0.11 -6.46
CA LYS A 164 12.38 1.04 -6.18
C LYS A 164 12.70 1.20 -4.70
N TYR A 165 11.77 0.82 -3.81
CA TYR A 165 11.87 1.10 -2.38
C TYR A 165 11.66 -0.14 -1.50
N LEU A 166 11.18 -1.25 -2.08
CA LEU A 166 10.96 -2.52 -1.39
C LEU A 166 11.97 -3.60 -1.79
N SER A 167 12.88 -3.29 -2.72
CA SER A 167 13.96 -4.20 -3.11
C SER A 167 14.76 -4.67 -1.89
N PRO A 168 15.10 -5.97 -1.75
CA PRO A 168 15.77 -6.49 -0.57
C PRO A 168 17.08 -5.74 -0.25
N GLY A 169 17.09 -4.97 0.85
CA GLY A 169 18.22 -4.11 1.23
C GLY A 169 18.02 -3.49 2.62
N LYS A 170 19.07 -2.90 3.20
CA LYS A 170 18.97 -2.30 4.56
C LYS A 170 18.06 -1.09 4.60
N ALA A 171 18.11 -0.22 3.59
CA ALA A 171 17.29 0.99 3.51
C ALA A 171 15.79 0.67 3.32
N SER A 172 15.46 -0.22 2.40
CA SER A 172 14.10 -0.70 2.14
C SER A 172 13.49 -1.52 3.29
N SER A 173 14.33 -2.13 4.15
CA SER A 173 13.85 -2.90 5.30
C SER A 173 13.08 -2.03 6.32
N GLY A 174 13.47 -0.77 6.47
CA GLY A 174 12.78 0.19 7.34
C GLY A 174 11.41 0.54 6.78
N LEU A 175 11.36 0.88 5.49
CA LEU A 175 10.11 1.20 4.80
C LEU A 175 9.14 0.00 4.79
N THR A 176 9.64 -1.19 4.49
CA THR A 176 8.86 -2.43 4.50
C THR A 176 8.20 -2.66 5.86
N LYS A 177 8.96 -2.47 6.96
CA LYS A 177 8.41 -2.57 8.33
C LYS A 177 7.34 -1.51 8.59
N THR A 178 7.58 -0.27 8.14
CA THR A 178 6.59 0.81 8.25
C THR A 178 5.30 0.44 7.50
N LEU A 179 5.37 0.02 6.24
CA LEU A 179 4.19 -0.39 5.47
C LEU A 179 3.47 -1.58 6.09
N LEU A 180 4.19 -2.62 6.53
CA LEU A 180 3.61 -3.77 7.22
C LEU A 180 2.82 -3.36 8.46
N ARG A 181 3.38 -2.48 9.29
CA ARG A 181 2.70 -1.94 10.47
C ARG A 181 1.42 -1.21 10.07
N LEU A 182 1.49 -0.36 9.05
CA LEU A 182 0.33 0.41 8.60
C LEU A 182 -0.77 -0.46 7.99
N ILE A 183 -0.42 -1.48 7.19
CA ILE A 183 -1.39 -2.43 6.63
C ILE A 183 -2.10 -3.21 7.73
N ARG A 184 -1.36 -3.66 8.75
CA ARG A 184 -1.93 -4.35 9.92
C ARG A 184 -2.82 -3.44 10.76
N GLN A 185 -2.52 -2.14 10.85
CA GLN A 185 -3.29 -1.16 11.63
C GLN A 185 -4.30 -0.33 10.81
N GLN A 186 -4.50 -0.67 9.53
CA GLN A 186 -5.24 0.18 8.58
C GLN A 186 -6.68 0.52 9.03
N ARG A 187 -7.35 -0.37 9.77
CA ARG A 187 -8.71 -0.14 10.30
C ARG A 187 -8.71 0.90 11.42
N HIS A 188 -7.74 0.82 12.33
CA HIS A 188 -7.58 1.76 13.44
C HIS A 188 -7.15 3.15 12.96
N LEU A 189 -6.35 3.20 11.90
CA LEU A 189 -5.88 4.45 11.29
C LEU A 189 -6.88 5.05 10.28
N SER A 190 -8.03 4.39 10.07
CA SER A 190 -9.01 4.72 9.02
C SER A 190 -8.33 4.97 7.66
N MET A 191 -7.39 4.09 7.31
CA MET A 191 -6.52 4.23 6.15
C MET A 191 -6.67 3.04 5.20
N ARG A 192 -6.42 3.28 3.92
CA ARG A 192 -6.21 2.25 2.89
C ARG A 192 -4.85 2.47 2.26
N ILE A 193 -4.22 1.38 1.86
CA ILE A 193 -2.88 1.39 1.27
C ILE A 193 -2.98 0.70 -0.07
N LEU A 194 -2.50 1.37 -1.11
CA LEU A 194 -2.39 0.85 -2.48
C LEU A 194 -0.91 0.78 -2.81
N ILE A 195 -0.48 -0.37 -3.32
CA ILE A 195 0.90 -0.60 -3.74
C ILE A 195 0.86 -0.93 -5.23
N SER A 196 1.61 -0.17 -6.02
CA SER A 196 1.81 -0.38 -7.46
C SER A 196 3.27 -0.77 -7.70
N THR A 197 3.49 -1.80 -8.51
CA THR A 197 4.82 -2.26 -8.90
C THR A 197 4.80 -2.91 -10.27
N GLN A 198 5.87 -2.75 -11.03
CA GLN A 198 6.13 -3.51 -12.26
C GLN A 198 6.98 -4.77 -12.00
N GLU A 199 7.57 -4.91 -10.81
CA GLU A 199 8.33 -6.10 -10.42
C GLU A 199 7.71 -6.68 -9.14
N PRO A 200 6.79 -7.67 -9.25
CA PRO A 200 6.11 -8.24 -8.09
C PRO A 200 7.03 -9.10 -7.21
N THR A 201 8.11 -9.65 -7.78
CA THR A 201 9.05 -10.54 -7.08
C THR A 201 9.90 -9.84 -6.02
N VAL A 202 10.05 -8.52 -6.11
CA VAL A 202 10.79 -7.76 -5.08
C VAL A 202 9.89 -7.35 -3.92
N VAL A 203 8.56 -7.47 -4.06
CA VAL A 203 7.63 -7.18 -2.97
C VAL A 203 7.66 -8.35 -1.98
N PRO A 204 7.99 -8.11 -0.70
CA PRO A 204 8.03 -9.17 0.29
C PRO A 204 6.72 -9.99 0.35
N PRO A 205 6.80 -11.33 0.38
CA PRO A 205 5.64 -12.23 0.52
C PRO A 205 4.63 -11.80 1.58
N VAL A 206 5.12 -11.40 2.76
CA VAL A 206 4.29 -10.96 3.89
C VAL A 206 3.43 -9.71 3.57
N LEU A 207 3.82 -8.87 2.61
CA LEU A 207 2.96 -7.78 2.13
C LEU A 207 1.89 -8.32 1.18
N LEU A 208 2.23 -9.26 0.30
CA LEU A 208 1.31 -9.88 -0.64
C LEU A 208 0.21 -10.67 0.08
N ASP A 209 0.56 -11.41 1.13
CA ASP A 209 -0.40 -12.17 1.95
C ASP A 209 -1.46 -11.29 2.65
N LEU A 210 -1.14 -10.00 2.86
CA LEU A 210 -2.05 -9.04 3.49
C LEU A 210 -2.93 -8.30 2.47
N CYS A 211 -2.75 -8.54 1.16
CA CYS A 211 -3.54 -7.90 0.11
C CYS A 211 -4.97 -8.46 0.10
N SER A 212 -5.94 -7.62 0.47
CA SER A 212 -7.37 -7.96 0.34
C SER A 212 -7.90 -7.93 -1.09
N VAL A 213 -7.22 -7.17 -1.97
CA VAL A 213 -7.55 -7.02 -3.39
C VAL A 213 -6.25 -6.96 -4.17
N THR A 214 -6.15 -7.75 -5.23
CA THR A 214 -5.01 -7.76 -6.14
C THR A 214 -5.52 -7.48 -7.56
N ILE A 215 -4.93 -6.48 -8.21
CA ILE A 215 -5.26 -6.10 -9.59
C ILE A 215 -4.04 -6.41 -10.46
N LEU A 216 -4.16 -7.43 -11.30
CA LEU A 216 -3.10 -7.90 -12.17
C LEU A 216 -3.33 -7.39 -13.59
N HIS A 217 -2.45 -6.50 -14.05
CA HIS A 217 -2.37 -6.15 -15.45
C HIS A 217 -1.65 -7.22 -16.27
N ARG A 218 -1.54 -7.01 -17.58
CA ARG A 218 -0.83 -7.93 -18.47
C ARG A 218 0.64 -8.09 -18.03
N PHE A 219 1.08 -9.33 -17.87
CA PHE A 219 2.49 -9.69 -17.82
C PHE A 219 2.70 -11.07 -18.46
N THR A 220 3.94 -11.38 -18.82
CA THR A 220 4.30 -12.62 -19.53
C THR A 220 5.26 -13.50 -18.76
N SER A 221 5.77 -13.04 -17.62
CA SER A 221 6.75 -13.77 -16.81
C SER A 221 6.09 -14.93 -16.04
N PRO A 222 6.48 -16.19 -16.30
CA PRO A 222 5.99 -17.33 -15.52
C PRO A 222 6.47 -17.31 -14.07
N SER A 223 7.66 -16.74 -13.80
CA SER A 223 8.17 -16.61 -12.43
C SER A 223 7.36 -15.63 -11.60
N TRP A 224 6.88 -14.53 -12.22
CA TRP A 224 5.97 -13.59 -11.56
C TRP A 224 4.63 -14.25 -11.24
N TRP A 225 4.10 -15.05 -12.16
CA TRP A 225 2.89 -15.83 -11.93
C TRP A 225 3.08 -16.77 -10.75
N ALA A 226 4.13 -17.61 -10.77
CA ALA A 226 4.43 -18.56 -9.71
C ALA A 226 4.58 -17.89 -8.33
N HIS A 227 5.23 -16.72 -8.27
CA HIS A 227 5.34 -15.93 -7.05
C HIS A 227 3.98 -15.41 -6.59
N LEU A 228 3.19 -14.80 -7.47
CA LEU A 228 1.90 -14.19 -7.09
C LEU A 228 0.85 -15.23 -6.68
N ILE A 229 0.74 -16.35 -7.40
CA ILE A 229 -0.30 -17.36 -7.12
C ILE A 229 -0.12 -18.03 -5.75
N GLN A 230 1.11 -18.07 -5.22
CA GLN A 230 1.39 -18.62 -3.89
C GLN A 230 0.84 -17.73 -2.76
N HIS A 231 0.57 -16.45 -3.05
CA HIS A 231 0.18 -15.44 -2.05
C HIS A 231 -1.26 -14.94 -2.21
N VAL A 232 -2.03 -15.52 -3.13
CA VAL A 232 -3.42 -15.11 -3.38
C VAL A 232 -4.37 -16.29 -3.21
N SER A 233 -5.59 -16.02 -2.74
CA SER A 233 -6.55 -17.07 -2.41
C SER A 233 -7.30 -17.66 -3.62
N ALA A 234 -6.98 -17.23 -4.84
CA ALA A 234 -7.65 -17.70 -6.04
C ALA A 234 -7.15 -19.09 -6.46
N ASP A 235 -8.08 -19.96 -6.84
CA ASP A 235 -7.75 -21.31 -7.29
C ASP A 235 -7.58 -21.31 -8.80
N PHE A 236 -6.34 -21.43 -9.24
CA PHE A 236 -5.98 -21.46 -10.65
C PHE A 236 -5.77 -22.87 -11.19
N SER A 237 -5.93 -23.92 -10.37
CA SER A 237 -5.62 -25.32 -10.74
C SER A 237 -6.46 -25.85 -11.89
N LYS A 238 -7.66 -25.27 -12.10
CA LYS A 238 -8.62 -25.66 -13.13
C LYS A 238 -8.76 -24.62 -14.25
N SER A 239 -7.92 -23.60 -14.29
CA SER A 239 -8.12 -22.43 -15.16
C SER A 239 -6.90 -22.07 -15.99
N ASP A 240 -7.15 -21.63 -17.22
CA ASP A 240 -6.18 -20.96 -18.09
C ASP A 240 -5.93 -19.49 -17.66
N ALA A 241 -5.94 -19.21 -16.35
CA ALA A 241 -5.87 -17.84 -15.84
C ALA A 241 -4.56 -17.14 -16.21
N PHE A 242 -3.44 -17.87 -16.26
CA PHE A 242 -2.19 -17.30 -16.74
C PHE A 242 -2.28 -16.91 -18.22
N ASP A 243 -2.86 -17.77 -19.06
CA ASP A 243 -3.11 -17.48 -20.47
C ASP A 243 -4.02 -16.25 -20.64
N HIS A 244 -5.03 -16.10 -19.79
CA HIS A 244 -5.86 -14.90 -19.78
C HIS A 244 -5.05 -13.65 -19.43
N VAL A 245 -4.20 -13.71 -18.40
CA VAL A 245 -3.31 -12.59 -18.00
C VAL A 245 -2.38 -12.20 -19.15
N VAL A 246 -1.77 -13.18 -19.83
CA VAL A 246 -0.87 -12.96 -20.98
C VAL A 246 -1.60 -12.29 -22.14
N ARG A 247 -2.88 -12.61 -22.34
CA ARG A 247 -3.74 -12.07 -23.43
C ARG A 247 -4.46 -10.77 -23.07
N LEU A 248 -4.33 -10.26 -21.83
CA LEU A 248 -4.94 -8.99 -21.44
C LEU A 248 -4.48 -7.86 -22.38
N GLN A 249 -5.43 -7.04 -22.82
CA GLN A 249 -5.13 -5.83 -23.59
C GLN A 249 -4.86 -4.65 -22.64
N THR A 250 -4.24 -3.59 -23.16
CA THR A 250 -4.06 -2.34 -22.42
C THR A 250 -5.40 -1.84 -21.90
N GLY A 251 -5.48 -1.56 -20.59
CA GLY A 251 -6.72 -1.16 -19.93
C GLY A 251 -7.63 -2.33 -19.52
N HIS A 252 -7.17 -3.58 -19.62
CA HIS A 252 -7.76 -4.72 -18.94
C HIS A 252 -6.90 -5.14 -17.73
N ALA A 253 -7.52 -5.82 -16.77
CA ALA A 253 -6.87 -6.42 -15.62
C ALA A 253 -7.66 -7.64 -15.13
N LEU A 254 -6.95 -8.57 -14.50
CA LEU A 254 -7.53 -9.65 -13.70
C LEU A 254 -7.57 -9.20 -12.24
N VAL A 255 -8.73 -9.27 -11.60
CA VAL A 255 -8.97 -8.80 -10.22
C VAL A 255 -9.25 -9.99 -9.32
N LEU A 256 -8.48 -10.09 -8.25
CA LEU A 256 -8.66 -11.05 -7.16
C LEU A 256 -9.16 -10.29 -5.95
N ALA A 257 -10.30 -10.68 -5.39
CA ALA A 257 -10.87 -10.04 -4.21
C ALA A 257 -11.68 -11.07 -3.42
N PRO A 258 -11.04 -11.97 -2.65
CA PRO A 258 -11.72 -13.13 -2.05
C PRO A 258 -12.91 -12.76 -1.16
N ALA A 259 -12.79 -11.67 -0.41
CA ALA A 259 -13.85 -11.16 0.45
C ALA A 259 -14.94 -10.34 -0.31
N GLY A 260 -14.71 -10.02 -1.59
CA GLY A 260 -15.69 -9.33 -2.42
C GLY A 260 -16.97 -10.15 -2.56
N LEU A 261 -18.10 -9.47 -2.71
CA LEU A 261 -19.40 -10.09 -2.92
C LEU A 261 -19.77 -10.04 -4.40
N GLY A 262 -20.33 -11.13 -4.91
CA GLY A 262 -20.83 -11.25 -6.27
C GLY A 262 -22.16 -12.00 -6.29
N VAL A 263 -22.82 -11.93 -7.44
CA VAL A 263 -24.01 -12.73 -7.75
C VAL A 263 -23.58 -13.81 -8.71
N PHE A 264 -23.83 -15.06 -8.36
CA PHE A 264 -23.44 -16.22 -9.13
C PHE A 264 -24.68 -17.03 -9.49
N ASP A 265 -24.68 -17.65 -10.65
CA ASP A 265 -25.63 -18.72 -10.92
C ASP A 265 -25.18 -19.91 -10.09
N ASP A 266 -26.10 -20.59 -9.39
CA ASP A 266 -25.76 -21.78 -8.62
C ASP A 266 -25.11 -22.81 -9.57
N GLU A 267 -23.81 -23.04 -9.40
CA GLU A 267 -23.18 -24.27 -9.88
C GLU A 267 -23.83 -25.39 -9.08
N ILE A 268 -24.47 -26.34 -9.78
CA ILE A 268 -24.95 -27.58 -9.18
C ILE A 268 -23.74 -28.24 -8.52
N PHE A 269 -23.58 -28.05 -7.21
CA PHE A 269 -22.62 -28.82 -6.44
C PHE A 269 -23.09 -30.27 -6.52
N PRO A 270 -22.25 -31.22 -7.01
CA PRO A 270 -22.56 -32.63 -6.86
C PRO A 270 -22.84 -32.88 -5.38
N ALA A 271 -23.95 -33.57 -5.11
CA ALA A 271 -24.54 -33.77 -3.79
C ALA A 271 -23.70 -34.67 -2.86
N ASP A 272 -22.39 -34.48 -2.78
CA ASP A 272 -21.47 -35.35 -2.02
C ASP A 272 -20.56 -34.58 -1.03
N SER A 273 -20.84 -33.31 -0.72
CA SER A 273 -20.11 -32.58 0.34
C SER A 273 -20.94 -32.18 1.56
N ALA A 274 -22.14 -32.73 1.69
CA ALA A 274 -22.91 -32.66 2.93
C ALA A 274 -22.53 -33.82 3.86
N SER A 275 -21.32 -33.78 4.43
CA SER A 275 -20.96 -34.64 5.57
C SER A 275 -19.91 -34.01 6.49
N TRP A 276 -20.11 -32.74 6.84
CA TRP A 276 -19.64 -32.26 8.13
C TRP A 276 -20.76 -32.48 9.15
N ASN A 277 -20.94 -33.73 9.56
CA ASN A 277 -21.78 -34.06 10.70
C ASN A 277 -21.19 -33.38 11.94
N LYS A 278 -21.89 -32.36 12.43
CA LYS A 278 -21.89 -32.00 13.84
C LYS A 278 -22.42 -33.19 14.61
N THR A 279 -21.54 -33.90 15.30
CA THR A 279 -21.93 -34.67 16.49
C THR A 279 -20.90 -34.40 17.57
N ASP A 280 -21.14 -33.34 18.32
CA ASP A 280 -20.68 -33.19 19.69
C ASP A 280 -21.88 -32.76 20.54
N GLY A 281 -22.10 -33.47 21.64
CA GLY A 281 -22.94 -33.00 22.75
C GLY A 281 -24.27 -33.72 22.88
N GLY A 282 -24.24 -34.88 23.55
CA GLY A 282 -25.44 -35.53 24.04
C GLY A 282 -26.13 -34.75 25.16
N TRP A 283 -27.46 -34.81 25.17
CA TRP A 283 -28.26 -34.95 26.37
C TRP A 283 -29.52 -35.71 26.01
N ASP A 284 -29.63 -36.91 26.59
CA ASP A 284 -30.86 -37.67 26.72
C ASP A 284 -31.89 -36.82 27.48
N ASP A 285 -33.11 -36.73 26.94
CA ASP A 285 -34.27 -36.93 27.79
C ASP A 285 -35.38 -37.67 27.03
N THR A 286 -35.99 -38.52 27.84
CA THR A 286 -36.87 -39.65 27.64
C THR A 286 -38.27 -39.30 27.12
N GLY A 287 -38.94 -40.29 26.52
CA GLY A 287 -40.36 -40.51 26.83
C GLY A 287 -41.36 -40.64 25.67
N ALA A 288 -41.53 -41.89 25.23
CA ALA A 288 -42.83 -42.59 25.10
C ALA A 288 -43.78 -42.35 23.89
N GLY A 289 -44.21 -43.50 23.31
CA GLY A 289 -45.56 -43.71 22.73
C GLY A 289 -45.57 -44.01 21.23
N LYS A 290 -45.31 -45.23 20.76
CA LYS A 290 -46.25 -46.36 20.50
C LYS A 290 -47.26 -46.18 19.36
N ASP A 291 -47.26 -47.23 18.53
CA ASP A 291 -48.36 -47.84 17.75
C ASP A 291 -48.84 -47.09 16.49
N ASN A 292 -49.28 -47.71 15.39
CA ASN A 292 -49.14 -49.00 14.69
C ASN A 292 -50.08 -48.88 13.47
N THR A 293 -49.89 -49.68 12.40
CA THR A 293 -50.89 -49.99 11.32
C THR A 293 -51.25 -48.82 10.37
N ASP A 294 -51.58 -48.98 9.09
CA ASP A 294 -51.76 -50.15 8.22
C ASP A 294 -51.67 -49.71 6.74
N GLU A 295 -51.66 -50.71 5.87
CA GLU A 295 -51.63 -50.73 4.41
C GLU A 295 -52.60 -49.79 3.67
N GLY A 296 -52.21 -49.40 2.44
CA GLY A 296 -53.10 -48.70 1.52
C GLY A 296 -52.46 -48.42 0.15
N SER A 297 -52.51 -49.41 -0.73
CA SER A 297 -52.18 -49.31 -2.15
C SER A 297 -53.09 -48.32 -2.89
N GLY A 298 -52.50 -47.52 -3.78
CA GLY A 298 -53.25 -46.56 -4.59
C GLY A 298 -52.38 -45.87 -5.63
N ALA A 299 -52.13 -46.57 -6.73
CA ALA A 299 -51.57 -45.97 -7.93
C ALA A 299 -52.51 -44.87 -8.45
N THR A 300 -52.00 -43.64 -8.55
CA THR A 300 -52.55 -42.63 -9.45
C THR A 300 -51.37 -41.91 -10.12
N GLU A 301 -51.08 -42.36 -11.33
CA GLU A 301 -50.38 -41.57 -12.34
C GLU A 301 -51.24 -40.34 -12.66
N ALA A 302 -50.76 -39.15 -12.30
CA ALA A 302 -51.33 -37.91 -12.79
C ALA A 302 -50.21 -36.88 -13.03
N ALA A 303 -49.97 -36.65 -14.32
CA ALA A 303 -49.43 -35.44 -14.92
C ALA A 303 -48.15 -34.86 -14.29
N ARG A 304 -46.99 -35.29 -14.81
CA ARG A 304 -45.81 -34.44 -14.88
C ARG A 304 -46.13 -33.32 -15.87
N ASP A 305 -46.45 -32.14 -15.34
CA ASP A 305 -46.50 -30.91 -16.11
C ASP A 305 -45.06 -30.46 -16.36
N ASP A 306 -44.56 -30.77 -17.55
CA ASP A 306 -43.27 -30.38 -18.10
C ASP A 306 -43.26 -28.87 -18.40
N THR A 307 -43.22 -28.03 -17.37
CA THR A 307 -42.81 -26.61 -17.52
C THR A 307 -42.17 -26.07 -16.24
N ASP A 308 -40.95 -26.51 -15.92
CA ASP A 308 -40.04 -25.66 -15.16
C ASP A 308 -38.76 -25.49 -15.97
N VAL A 309 -38.79 -24.48 -16.85
CA VAL A 309 -37.61 -23.98 -17.55
C VAL A 309 -36.65 -23.50 -16.47
N GLY A 310 -35.67 -24.35 -16.15
CA GLY A 310 -34.70 -24.19 -15.07
C GLY A 310 -34.30 -22.74 -14.84
N ARG A 311 -34.96 -22.12 -13.87
CA ARG A 311 -34.65 -20.76 -13.46
C ARG A 311 -33.38 -20.87 -12.64
N THR A 312 -32.22 -20.60 -13.26
CA THR A 312 -30.95 -20.48 -12.54
C THR A 312 -31.16 -19.48 -11.40
N VAL A 313 -31.19 -20.00 -10.18
CA VAL A 313 -31.33 -19.17 -8.99
C VAL A 313 -29.99 -18.47 -8.82
N LYS A 314 -30.05 -17.14 -8.88
CA LYS A 314 -28.89 -16.28 -8.66
C LYS A 314 -28.69 -16.12 -7.16
N THR A 315 -27.56 -16.59 -6.65
CA THR A 315 -27.22 -16.50 -5.24
C THR A 315 -26.13 -15.45 -5.02
N VAL A 316 -26.26 -14.69 -3.91
CA VAL A 316 -25.20 -13.77 -3.47
C VAL A 316 -24.17 -14.57 -2.69
N GLY A 317 -22.91 -14.50 -3.08
CA GLY A 317 -21.83 -15.19 -2.41
C GLY A 317 -20.55 -14.38 -2.40
N HIS A 318 -19.54 -14.88 -1.70
CA HIS A 318 -18.19 -14.35 -1.82
C HIS A 318 -17.56 -14.77 -3.16
N ILE A 319 -16.72 -13.90 -3.73
CA ILE A 319 -15.87 -14.23 -4.88
C ILE A 319 -14.96 -15.42 -4.50
N GLY A 320 -14.45 -15.44 -3.27
CA GLY A 320 -13.67 -16.56 -2.75
C GLY A 320 -12.46 -16.86 -3.62
N ARG A 321 -12.46 -18.05 -4.23
CA ARG A 321 -11.37 -18.54 -5.09
C ARG A 321 -11.48 -18.08 -6.55
N ARG A 322 -12.54 -17.35 -6.92
CA ARG A 322 -12.79 -16.86 -8.29
C ARG A 322 -12.00 -15.58 -8.57
N TYR A 323 -11.96 -15.19 -9.84
CA TYR A 323 -11.40 -13.92 -10.29
C TYR A 323 -12.35 -13.20 -11.23
N LEU A 324 -12.15 -11.90 -11.40
CA LEU A 324 -12.90 -11.06 -12.33
C LEU A 324 -11.97 -10.55 -13.42
N ILE A 325 -12.43 -10.50 -14.66
CA ILE A 325 -11.76 -9.72 -15.71
C ILE A 325 -12.41 -8.34 -15.75
N MET A 326 -11.62 -7.31 -15.47
CA MET A 326 -12.06 -5.94 -15.38
C MET A 326 -11.47 -5.10 -16.49
N LYS A 327 -12.29 -4.25 -17.10
CA LYS A 327 -11.81 -3.14 -17.93
C LYS A 327 -11.53 -1.94 -17.04
N THR A 328 -10.26 -1.68 -16.80
CA THR A 328 -9.76 -0.63 -15.90
C THR A 328 -9.84 0.77 -16.50
N ARG A 329 -10.09 0.89 -17.82
CA ARG A 329 -10.18 2.18 -18.51
C ARG A 329 -11.41 2.25 -19.43
N ARG A 330 -12.30 3.21 -19.18
CA ARG A 330 -12.98 3.94 -20.27
C ARG A 330 -11.97 4.99 -20.76
N ARG A 331 -11.90 5.36 -22.03
CA ARG A 331 -11.06 6.49 -22.47
C ARG A 331 -11.55 7.77 -21.77
N VAL A 332 -10.97 8.14 -20.63
CA VAL A 332 -11.39 9.32 -19.84
C VAL A 332 -10.56 10.56 -20.21
N THR A 333 -9.41 10.39 -20.86
CA THR A 333 -8.55 11.48 -21.31
C THR A 333 -8.78 11.78 -22.79
N THR A 334 -8.83 13.08 -23.15
CA THR A 334 -8.99 13.59 -24.53
C THR A 334 -7.87 13.18 -25.48
N ASP A 335 -6.77 12.63 -24.97
CA ASP A 335 -5.62 12.10 -25.71
C ASP A 335 -5.77 10.63 -26.16
N GLY A 336 -6.95 10.01 -25.96
CA GLY A 336 -7.19 8.64 -26.38
C GLY A 336 -6.56 7.55 -25.51
N GLY A 337 -5.98 7.92 -24.35
CA GLY A 337 -5.36 7.00 -23.41
C GLY A 337 -3.85 6.83 -23.60
N ALA A 338 -3.21 7.72 -24.36
CA ALA A 338 -1.76 7.81 -24.40
C ALA A 338 -1.25 8.31 -23.04
N SER A 339 -0.26 7.64 -22.45
CA SER A 339 0.51 8.23 -21.36
C SER A 339 1.20 9.46 -21.91
N ILE A 340 0.79 10.67 -21.50
CA ILE A 340 1.58 11.87 -21.75
C ILE A 340 2.85 11.72 -20.92
N LEU A 341 3.93 11.24 -21.55
CA LEU A 341 5.26 11.29 -20.98
C LEU A 341 5.57 12.77 -20.71
N ALA A 342 5.80 13.11 -19.45
CA ALA A 342 6.15 14.46 -19.04
C ALA A 342 7.57 14.88 -19.48
N VAL A 343 8.27 13.99 -20.19
CA VAL A 343 9.53 14.25 -20.87
C VAL A 343 9.17 14.45 -22.34
N GLY A 344 9.19 15.69 -22.81
CA GLY A 344 9.01 15.99 -24.22
C GLY A 344 10.14 15.38 -25.05
N ASP A 345 9.81 14.92 -26.26
CA ASP A 345 10.79 14.50 -27.25
C ASP A 345 11.82 15.62 -27.47
N ALA A 346 13.10 15.25 -27.34
CA ALA A 346 14.24 16.17 -27.48
C ALA A 346 14.43 16.66 -28.91
#